data_AF-A0A519V4U6-F1
#
_entry.id   AF-A0A519V4U6-F1
#
_cell.length_a   1.000
_cell.length_b   1.000
_cell.length_c   1.000
_cell.angle_alpha   90.00
_cell.angle_beta   90.00
_cell.angle_gamma   90.00
#
_symmetry.space_group_name_H-M   'P 1'
#
loop_
_entity.id
_entity.type
_entity.pdbx_description
1 polymer ?
#
loop_
_entity_poly.entity_id
_entity_poly.type
_entity_poly.pdbx_seq_one_letter_code
_entity_poly.pdbx_strand_id
1 'polypeptide(L)'
;LKEETLRVFRSRVINPKWLQGIQRHGYKGGLELTATVDYLFGYDATAKVVDDWMYEKVAETYALDTGMQEFFAESNPWALNAIAERLLEAAQRGMWAAPSAEMLAALQAVYLQSETLLEARNE
;
A
#
# COMPACT_ATOMS: atom_id res chain seq x y z
N LEU A 1 -8.99 -5.57 -19.90
CA LEU A 1 -8.55 -5.65 -18.48
C LEU A 1 -7.65 -4.47 -18.11
N LYS A 2 -6.52 -4.27 -18.80
CA LYS A 2 -5.59 -3.16 -18.51
C LYS A 2 -6.24 -1.76 -18.44
N GLU A 3 -7.11 -1.41 -19.39
CA GLU A 3 -7.84 -0.13 -19.36
C GLU A 3 -8.75 0.03 -18.13
N GLU A 4 -9.42 -1.06 -17.72
CA GLU A 4 -10.28 -1.06 -16.54
C GLU A 4 -9.46 -0.96 -15.25
N THR A 5 -8.34 -1.68 -15.17
CA THR A 5 -7.36 -1.56 -14.08
C THR A 5 -6.90 -0.10 -13.93
N LEU A 6 -6.52 0.55 -15.04
CA LEU A 6 -6.12 1.96 -15.04
C LEU A 6 -7.24 2.91 -14.61
N ARG A 7 -8.47 2.66 -15.08
CA ARG A 7 -9.64 3.45 -14.69
C ARG A 7 -9.89 3.35 -13.20
N VAL A 8 -9.96 2.15 -12.64
CA VAL A 8 -10.18 1.90 -11.20
C VAL A 8 -9.03 2.48 -10.37
N PHE A 9 -7.79 2.33 -10.84
CA PHE A 9 -6.62 2.86 -10.16
C PHE A 9 -6.72 4.38 -9.97
N ARG A 10 -7.04 5.11 -11.05
CA ARG A 10 -7.16 6.58 -11.01
C ARG A 10 -8.43 7.07 -10.30
N SER A 11 -9.55 6.39 -10.51
CA SER A 11 -10.85 6.84 -9.99
C SER A 11 -11.04 6.51 -8.50
N ARG A 12 -10.34 5.48 -8.00
CA ARG A 12 -10.50 4.98 -6.63
C ARG A 12 -9.17 4.89 -5.89
N VAL A 13 -8.25 4.03 -6.32
CA VAL A 13 -7.06 3.62 -5.54
C VAL A 13 -6.25 4.84 -5.09
N ILE A 14 -5.82 5.68 -6.02
CA ILE A 14 -5.02 6.87 -5.70
C ILE A 14 -5.84 8.16 -5.70
N ASN A 15 -7.17 8.08 -5.65
CA ASN A 15 -8.02 9.26 -5.68
C ASN A 15 -8.07 9.91 -4.28
N PRO A 16 -7.58 11.16 -4.11
CA PRO A 16 -7.54 11.81 -2.79
C PRO A 16 -8.92 11.93 -2.14
N LYS A 17 -9.99 12.14 -2.92
CA LYS A 17 -11.35 12.23 -2.39
C LYS A 17 -11.83 10.89 -1.82
N TRP A 18 -11.46 9.80 -2.48
CA TRP A 18 -11.81 8.45 -2.00
C TRP A 18 -11.01 8.10 -0.75
N LEU A 19 -9.70 8.38 -0.76
CA LEU A 19 -8.82 8.16 0.40
C LEU A 19 -9.29 8.93 1.64
N GLN A 20 -9.60 10.22 1.49
CA GLN A 20 -10.18 11.03 2.57
C GLN A 20 -11.52 10.48 3.07
N GLY A 21 -12.31 9.86 2.19
CA GLY A 21 -13.55 9.18 2.58
C GLY A 21 -13.27 7.93 3.41
N ILE A 22 -12.34 7.09 2.96
CA ILE A 22 -11.93 5.84 3.60
C ILE A 22 -11.29 6.08 4.97
N GLN A 23 -10.46 7.11 5.12
CA GLN A 23 -9.83 7.46 6.40
C GLN A 23 -10.86 7.74 7.51
N ARG A 24 -12.06 8.24 7.17
CA ARG A 24 -13.14 8.48 8.15
C ARG A 24 -13.71 7.20 8.75
N HIS A 25 -13.37 6.04 8.20
CA HIS A 25 -13.80 4.73 8.68
C HIS A 25 -12.76 4.02 9.55
N GLY A 26 -11.69 4.70 9.96
CA GLY A 26 -10.73 4.21 10.95
C GLY A 26 -10.21 2.82 10.63
N TYR A 27 -10.39 1.88 11.55
CA TYR A 27 -9.92 0.49 11.40
C TYR A 27 -10.39 -0.19 10.10
N LYS A 28 -11.68 -0.03 9.76
CA LYS A 28 -12.24 -0.58 8.51
C LYS A 28 -11.66 0.11 7.28
N GLY A 29 -11.36 1.41 7.39
CA GLY A 29 -10.67 2.13 6.32
C GLY A 29 -9.29 1.52 6.05
N GLY A 30 -8.54 1.17 7.11
CA GLY A 30 -7.27 0.48 6.98
C GLY A 30 -7.39 -0.88 6.26
N LEU A 31 -8.39 -1.68 6.61
CA LEU A 31 -8.65 -2.97 5.95
C LEU A 31 -8.95 -2.83 4.45
N GLU A 32 -9.74 -1.83 4.05
CA GLU A 32 -10.05 -1.58 2.64
C GLU A 32 -8.82 -1.20 1.82
N LEU A 33 -7.86 -0.50 2.43
CA LEU A 33 -6.60 -0.13 1.79
C LEU A 33 -5.69 -1.35 1.64
N THR A 34 -5.53 -2.17 2.68
CA THR A 34 -4.78 -3.43 2.60
C THR A 34 -5.36 -4.35 1.53
N ALA A 35 -6.68 -4.58 1.54
CA ALA A 35 -7.35 -5.41 0.55
C ALA A 35 -7.16 -4.87 -0.88
N THR A 36 -7.14 -3.54 -1.05
CA THR A 36 -6.85 -2.92 -2.35
C THR A 36 -5.45 -3.27 -2.86
N VAL A 37 -4.44 -3.25 -2.00
CA VAL A 37 -3.06 -3.66 -2.36
C VAL A 37 -3.01 -5.16 -2.66
N ASP A 38 -3.70 -6.00 -1.88
CA ASP A 38 -3.81 -7.44 -2.12
C ASP A 38 -4.43 -7.76 -3.49
N TYR A 39 -5.49 -7.04 -3.87
CA TYR A 39 -6.14 -7.23 -5.16
C TYR A 39 -5.25 -6.80 -6.33
N LEU A 40 -4.55 -5.67 -6.20
CA LEU A 40 -3.58 -5.24 -7.23
C LEU A 40 -2.49 -6.29 -7.40
N PHE A 41 -1.93 -6.79 -6.30
CA PHE A 41 -0.95 -7.87 -6.31
C PHE A 41 -1.48 -9.14 -7.00
N GLY A 42 -2.69 -9.60 -6.63
CA GLY A 42 -3.30 -10.79 -7.22
C GLY A 42 -3.61 -10.65 -8.71
N TYR A 43 -4.08 -9.47 -9.13
CA TYR A 43 -4.31 -9.19 -10.55
C TYR A 43 -3.02 -9.17 -11.35
N ASP A 44 -1.94 -8.65 -10.77
CA ASP A 44 -0.66 -8.64 -11.48
C ASP A 44 -0.05 -10.04 -11.58
N ALA A 45 -0.10 -10.81 -10.49
CA ALA A 45 0.37 -12.19 -10.44
C ALA A 45 -0.33 -13.10 -11.47
N THR A 46 -1.61 -12.83 -11.79
CA THR A 46 -2.42 -13.67 -12.68
C THR A 46 -2.55 -13.12 -14.10
N ALA A 47 -2.58 -11.80 -14.27
CA ALA A 47 -2.92 -11.16 -15.54
C ALA A 47 -1.90 -10.11 -16.01
N LYS A 48 -0.87 -9.79 -15.21
CA LYS A 48 0.20 -8.83 -15.56
C LYS A 48 -0.32 -7.49 -16.07
N VAL A 49 -1.28 -6.93 -15.33
CA VAL A 49 -2.00 -5.70 -15.71
C VAL A 49 -1.63 -4.48 -14.86
N VAL A 50 -0.73 -4.64 -13.89
CA VAL A 50 -0.24 -3.54 -13.05
C VAL A 50 1.11 -3.09 -13.62
N ASP A 51 1.24 -1.80 -13.91
CA ASP A 51 2.50 -1.24 -14.38
C ASP A 51 3.33 -0.74 -13.19
N ASP A 52 4.67 -0.70 -13.30
CA ASP A 52 5.60 -0.27 -12.24
C ASP A 52 5.21 1.05 -11.56
N TRP A 53 4.82 2.06 -12.35
CA TRP A 53 4.43 3.38 -11.83
C TRP A 53 3.19 3.30 -10.92
N MET A 54 2.36 2.26 -11.05
CA MET A 54 1.20 2.04 -10.19
C MET A 54 1.64 1.55 -8.81
N TYR A 55 2.61 0.62 -8.74
CA TYR A 55 3.21 0.21 -7.48
C TYR A 55 3.88 1.38 -6.79
N GLU A 56 4.64 2.17 -7.56
CA GLU A 56 5.29 3.39 -7.05
C GLU A 56 4.28 4.37 -6.46
N LYS A 57 3.18 4.66 -7.18
CA LYS A 57 2.14 5.54 -6.66
C LYS A 57 1.43 4.99 -5.42
N VAL A 58 1.20 3.68 -5.33
CA VAL A 58 0.64 3.07 -4.11
C VAL A 58 1.62 3.15 -2.96
N ALA A 59 2.91 2.89 -3.17
CA ALA A 59 3.94 3.01 -2.14
C ALA A 59 4.02 4.44 -1.60
N GLU A 60 4.14 5.43 -2.50
CA GLU A 60 4.14 6.85 -2.14
C GLU A 60 2.90 7.23 -1.35
N THR A 61 1.71 6.83 -1.84
CA THR A 61 0.45 7.31 -1.29
C THR A 61 0.07 6.59 0.00
N TYR A 62 0.25 5.28 0.09
CA TYR A 62 -0.27 4.49 1.22
C TYR A 62 0.79 4.26 2.29
N ALA A 63 2.05 4.05 1.91
CA ALA A 63 3.10 3.66 2.85
C ALA A 63 4.00 4.83 3.25
N LEU A 64 4.35 5.71 2.32
CA LEU A 64 5.34 6.78 2.56
C LEU A 64 4.72 8.13 2.94
N ASP A 65 3.47 8.40 2.55
CA ASP A 65 2.76 9.62 2.97
C ASP A 65 2.62 9.65 4.50
N THR A 66 3.08 10.75 5.11
CA THR A 66 3.10 10.88 6.56
C THR A 66 1.71 10.92 7.16
N GLY A 67 0.74 11.54 6.48
CA GLY A 67 -0.65 11.59 6.96
C GLY A 67 -1.32 10.20 6.91
N MET A 68 -0.97 9.38 5.94
CA MET A 68 -1.40 7.98 5.89
C MET A 68 -0.73 7.13 6.97
N GLN A 69 0.57 7.32 7.22
CA GLN A 69 1.25 6.65 8.33
C GLN A 69 0.62 6.98 9.68
N GLU A 70 0.33 8.26 9.94
CA GLU A 70 -0.39 8.71 11.15
C GLU A 70 -1.77 8.05 11.25
N PHE A 71 -2.56 8.08 10.16
CA PHE A 71 -3.86 7.42 10.10
C PHE A 71 -3.78 5.94 10.47
N PHE A 72 -2.83 5.20 9.88
CA PHE A 72 -2.67 3.78 10.20
C PHE A 72 -2.19 3.56 11.62
N ALA A 73 -1.23 4.35 12.11
CA ALA A 73 -0.72 4.23 13.46
C ALA A 73 -1.84 4.39 14.49
N GLU A 74 -2.76 5.32 14.28
CA GLU A 74 -3.92 5.51 15.16
C GLU A 74 -4.99 4.43 14.98
N SER A 75 -5.36 4.15 13.72
CA SER A 75 -6.58 3.40 13.41
C SER A 75 -6.39 1.91 13.21
N ASN A 76 -5.30 1.50 12.54
CA ASN A 76 -5.01 0.11 12.19
C ASN A 76 -3.52 -0.07 11.84
N PRO A 77 -2.64 -0.23 12.84
CA PRO A 77 -1.19 -0.32 12.59
C PRO A 77 -0.81 -1.59 11.82
N TRP A 78 -1.60 -2.66 11.92
CA TRP A 78 -1.39 -3.89 11.14
C TRP A 78 -1.57 -3.67 9.63
N ALA A 79 -2.43 -2.72 9.24
CA ALA A 79 -2.65 -2.42 7.83
C ALA A 79 -1.40 -1.81 7.16
N LEU A 80 -0.68 -0.91 7.84
CA LEU A 80 0.56 -0.33 7.31
C LEU A 80 1.64 -1.39 7.12
N ASN A 81 1.81 -2.27 8.11
CA ASN A 81 2.76 -3.38 8.04
C ASN A 81 2.45 -4.31 6.86
N ALA A 82 1.19 -4.75 6.72
CA ALA A 82 0.77 -5.63 5.62
C ALA A 82 0.91 -4.97 4.24
N ILE A 83 0.63 -3.66 4.13
CA ILE A 83 0.82 -2.90 2.88
C ILE A 83 2.30 -2.84 2.51
N ALA A 84 3.18 -2.49 3.46
CA ALA A 84 4.61 -2.41 3.22
C ALA A 84 5.20 -3.78 2.85
N GLU A 85 4.82 -4.83 3.57
CA GLU A 85 5.21 -6.22 3.27
C GLU A 85 4.83 -6.61 1.85
N ARG A 86 3.57 -6.36 1.46
CA ARG A 86 3.09 -6.77 0.13
C ARG A 86 3.75 -6.01 -1.01
N LEU A 87 4.09 -4.73 -0.80
CA LEU A 87 4.84 -3.94 -1.79
C LEU A 87 6.28 -4.43 -1.94
N LEU A 88 6.94 -4.78 -0.83
CA LEU A 88 8.26 -5.39 -0.84
C LEU A 88 8.24 -6.77 -1.52
N GLU A 89 7.19 -7.57 -1.28
CA GLU A 89 6.99 -8.86 -1.94
C GLU A 89 6.81 -8.69 -3.46
N ALA A 90 6.07 -7.68 -3.91
CA ALA A 90 5.91 -7.39 -5.34
C ALA A 90 7.26 -7.06 -6.00
N ALA A 91 8.12 -6.29 -5.34
CA ALA A 91 9.47 -6.02 -5.82
C ALA A 91 10.33 -7.30 -5.83
N GLN A 92 10.29 -8.09 -4.74
CA GLN A 92 11.04 -9.34 -4.64
C GLN A 92 10.67 -10.35 -5.74
N ARG A 93 9.39 -10.39 -6.12
CA ARG A 93 8.88 -11.30 -7.18
C ARG A 93 9.04 -10.75 -8.60
N GLY A 94 9.62 -9.56 -8.77
CA GLY A 94 9.78 -8.90 -10.06
C GLY A 94 8.47 -8.45 -10.71
N MET A 95 7.39 -8.36 -9.92
CA MET A 95 6.11 -7.79 -10.34
C MET A 95 6.21 -6.26 -10.42
N TRP A 96 6.80 -5.66 -9.39
CA TRP A 96 7.37 -4.32 -9.50
C TRP A 96 8.81 -4.47 -10.00
N ALA A 97 9.03 -4.23 -11.28
CA ALA A 97 10.25 -4.66 -11.96
C ALA A 97 11.46 -3.75 -11.66
N ALA A 98 11.26 -2.44 -11.57
CA ALA A 98 12.34 -1.48 -11.38
C ALA A 98 12.04 -0.39 -10.32
N PRO A 99 11.75 -0.78 -9.05
CA PRO A 99 11.75 0.20 -7.96
C PRO A 99 13.12 0.84 -7.78
N SER A 100 13.17 2.12 -7.44
CA SER A 100 14.43 2.78 -7.08
C SER A 100 14.97 2.22 -5.75
N ALA A 101 16.29 2.26 -5.57
CA ALA A 101 16.91 1.84 -4.31
C ALA A 101 16.42 2.67 -3.12
N GLU A 102 16.18 3.97 -3.33
CA GLU A 102 15.61 4.87 -2.34
C GLU A 102 14.19 4.46 -1.94
N MET A 103 13.35 4.11 -2.92
CA MET A 103 11.98 3.65 -2.68
C MET A 103 11.95 2.35 -1.87
N LEU A 104 12.81 1.38 -2.20
CA LEU A 104 12.90 0.13 -1.44
C LEU A 104 13.41 0.38 -0.01
N ALA A 105 14.43 1.22 0.15
CA ALA A 105 14.95 1.57 1.47
C ALA A 105 13.88 2.28 2.33
N ALA A 106 13.11 3.19 1.74
CA ALA A 106 12.02 3.87 2.42
C ALA A 106 10.90 2.89 2.85
N LEU A 107 10.51 1.96 1.97
CA LEU A 107 9.52 0.92 2.30
C LEU A 107 10.02 -0.04 3.40
N GLN A 108 11.29 -0.43 3.36
CA GLN A 108 11.91 -1.24 4.41
C GLN A 108 11.91 -0.51 5.74
N ALA A 109 12.22 0.79 5.76
CA ALA A 109 12.16 1.59 6.97
C ALA A 109 10.74 1.66 7.55
N VAL A 110 9.72 1.88 6.70
CA VAL A 110 8.32 1.85 7.12
C VAL A 110 7.90 0.49 7.66
N TYR A 111 8.31 -0.59 7.00
CA TYR A 111 8.04 -1.95 7.47
C TYR A 111 8.62 -2.18 8.87
N LEU A 112 9.90 -1.89 9.10
CA LEU A 112 10.55 -2.04 10.40
C LEU A 112 9.91 -1.16 11.48
N GLN A 113 9.59 0.10 11.15
CA GLN A 113 8.91 1.01 12.07
C GLN A 113 7.53 0.48 12.46
N SER A 114 6.79 -0.09 11.50
CA SER A 114 5.49 -0.70 11.76
C SER A 114 5.60 -1.95 12.64
N GLU A 115 6.64 -2.78 12.47
CA GLU A 115 6.90 -3.92 13.37
C GLU A 115 7.12 -3.46 14.81
N THR A 116 7.97 -2.45 15.03
CA THR A 116 8.20 -1.87 16.35
C THR A 116 6.90 -1.34 16.97
N LEU A 117 6.05 -0.69 16.18
CA LEU A 117 4.74 -0.21 16.65
C LEU A 117 3.82 -1.37 17.05
N LEU A 118 3.82 -2.46 16.29
CA LEU A 118 3.01 -3.64 16.57
C LEU A 118 3.49 -4.39 17.81
N GLU A 119 4.79 -4.53 18.00
CA GLU A 119 5.39 -5.11 19.20
C GLU A 119 4.94 -4.34 20.45
N ALA A 120 5.07 -3.01 20.44
CA ALA A 120 4.65 -2.15 21.55
C ALA A 120 3.14 -2.18 21.86
N ARG A 121 2.29 -2.67 20.95
CA ARG A 121 0.84 -2.83 21.18
C ARG A 121 0.45 -4.22 21.69
N ASN A 122 1.33 -5.20 21.50
CA ASN A 122 1.12 -6.57 21.96
C ASN A 122 1.68 -6.82 23.37
N GLU A 123 2.51 -5.90 23.87
CA GLU A 123 2.95 -5.79 25.27
C GLU A 123 1.92 -5.06 26.14
#